data_AF-A0A484C338-F1
#
_entry.id   AF-A0A484C338-F1
#
_cell.length_a   1.000
_cell.length_b   1.000
_cell.length_c   1.000
_cell.angle_alpha   90.00
_cell.angle_beta   90.00
_cell.angle_gamma   90.00
#
_symmetry.space_group_name_H-M   'P 1'
#
loop_
_entity.id
_entity.type
_entity.pdbx_description
1 polymer ?
#
loop_
_entity_poly.entity_id
_entity_poly.type
_entity_poly.pdbx_seq_one_letter_code
_entity_poly.pdbx_strand_id
1 'polypeptide(L)'
;MGNAESMESQLAVIRSRAAPVRLPMPDPAELEERFSIALNSMNLPPDKVRLLRSYDNEKKWELICDQERFQVKNPPHTYIQKLRGFLDPAVTRKKFRRRVQESTQMLRELEISLRTNHIGWVREFLNEENRGLDVLVEYLSFAQYAVTFDGEQSEASGDASSIDSPWSRSIEDLHGDCSLPSPSSSVPRAARHSISSAIVTRSNTLPSRRTLKNSRLVCKKDDVHVCVMCLRAIMNYQYGFNMVMSHPHAVNEIALSLNNRNPRTKALVLELLAAVCLVRGGHEIILSAFDHFKTVCSESMRFEKLMEHFKNEDDNIDFLVACMQFINIVVHSVEDMNFRVHLQYDFTKLNLDEHLERLKHTESDRLQVQIQAYLDNVFDVGTLLEDAETKTAALERVEELEESLATMSERLLDVENEAMLKIVELEKQLMQTNKELDHIRDVYASTNSTVHTLRRMVREKDQTIRRQTRLERQAQEAQQAGGPGAPQPPRGEGDGGVGESASPSPPPCPNLSPR
;
A
#
# COMPACT_ATOMS: atom_id res chain seq x y z
N MET A 1 -16.25 76.14 5.54
CA MET A 1 -15.42 74.96 5.20
C MET A 1 -13.97 75.39 5.35
N GLY A 2 -13.04 74.52 5.76
CA GLY A 2 -11.61 74.89 5.85
C GLY A 2 -10.74 74.22 6.95
N ASN A 3 -11.32 73.57 7.97
CA ASN A 3 -10.52 73.05 9.10
C ASN A 3 -10.14 71.56 9.01
N ALA A 4 -10.72 70.78 8.08
CA ALA A 4 -10.45 69.34 7.97
C ALA A 4 -9.08 69.06 7.31
N GLU A 5 -8.84 69.65 6.14
CA GLU A 5 -7.63 69.45 5.33
C GLU A 5 -6.34 69.84 6.07
N SER A 6 -6.41 70.79 7.01
CA SER A 6 -5.29 71.21 7.85
C SER A 6 -4.85 70.13 8.86
N MET A 7 -5.80 69.47 9.53
CA MET A 7 -5.47 68.36 10.44
C MET A 7 -4.97 67.14 9.67
N GLU A 8 -5.54 66.84 8.51
CA GLU A 8 -5.11 65.73 7.67
C GLU A 8 -3.71 65.96 7.09
N SER A 9 -3.40 67.20 6.69
CA SER A 9 -2.05 67.61 6.28
C SER A 9 -1.03 67.51 7.43
N GLN A 10 -1.40 67.90 8.65
CA GLN A 10 -0.52 67.76 9.83
C GLN A 10 -0.28 66.29 10.19
N LEU A 11 -1.30 65.43 10.11
CA LEU A 11 -1.15 63.99 10.29
C LEU A 11 -0.32 63.34 9.18
N ALA A 12 -0.42 63.82 7.93
CA ALA A 12 0.45 63.40 6.83
C ALA A 12 1.93 63.80 7.06
N VAL A 13 2.18 65.00 7.58
CA VAL A 13 3.53 65.47 7.96
C VAL A 13 4.11 64.71 9.17
N ILE A 14 3.27 64.29 10.12
CA ILE A 14 3.69 63.42 11.22
C ILE A 14 4.00 61.99 10.71
N ARG A 15 3.18 61.45 9.80
CA ARG A 15 3.44 60.15 9.15
C ARG A 15 4.71 60.16 8.30
N SER A 16 4.99 61.24 7.55
CA SER A 16 6.22 61.34 6.75
C SER A 16 7.48 61.55 7.61
N ARG A 17 7.36 62.19 8.78
CA ARG A 17 8.42 62.22 9.81
C ARG A 17 8.64 60.89 10.54
N ALA A 18 7.75 59.91 10.37
CA ALA A 18 7.88 58.56 10.89
C ALA A 18 8.19 57.53 9.79
N ALA A 19 8.69 57.96 8.63
CA ALA A 19 9.32 57.05 7.67
C ALA A 19 10.47 56.32 8.39
N PRO A 20 10.45 54.97 8.50
CA PRO A 20 11.50 54.25 9.18
C PRO A 20 12.80 54.48 8.43
N VAL A 21 13.88 54.76 9.16
CA VAL A 21 15.23 54.83 8.59
C VAL A 21 15.48 53.50 7.89
N ARG A 22 15.53 53.53 6.55
CA ARG A 22 16.04 52.41 5.77
C ARG A 22 17.52 52.32 6.11
N LEU A 23 17.87 51.34 6.95
CA LEU A 23 19.26 50.95 7.11
C LEU A 23 19.81 50.67 5.70
N PRO A 24 20.97 51.25 5.34
CA PRO A 24 21.55 51.01 4.03
C PRO A 24 21.77 49.50 3.86
N MET A 25 21.46 48.98 2.67
CA MET A 25 21.73 47.58 2.37
C MET A 25 23.23 47.33 2.55
N PRO A 26 23.63 46.31 3.33
CA PRO A 26 25.05 45.99 3.55
C PRO A 26 25.68 45.46 2.27
N ASP A 27 26.98 45.14 2.31
CA ASP A 27 27.64 44.57 1.15
C ASP A 27 27.05 43.17 0.78
N PRO A 28 27.27 42.67 -0.45
CA PRO A 28 26.67 41.42 -0.89
C PRO A 28 27.08 40.18 -0.07
N ALA A 29 28.19 40.23 0.68
CA ALA A 29 28.66 39.12 1.50
C ALA A 29 27.96 39.11 2.87
N GLU A 30 27.97 40.25 3.56
CA GLU A 30 27.22 40.42 4.83
C GLU A 30 25.71 40.23 4.61
N LEU A 31 25.17 40.66 3.46
CA LEU A 31 23.77 40.44 3.11
C LEU A 31 23.42 38.94 3.06
N GLU A 32 24.20 38.11 2.37
CA GLU A 32 23.93 36.67 2.25
C GLU A 32 24.18 35.91 3.56
N GLU A 33 25.12 36.37 4.39
CA GLU A 33 25.33 35.85 5.75
C GLU A 33 24.13 36.15 6.66
N ARG A 34 23.71 37.42 6.75
CA ARG A 34 22.51 37.82 7.51
C ARG A 34 21.26 37.11 7.00
N PHE A 35 21.10 36.99 5.68
CA PHE A 35 19.98 36.26 5.07
C PHE A 35 19.99 34.78 5.45
N SER A 36 21.17 34.14 5.43
CA SER A 36 21.34 32.74 5.84
C SER A 36 21.00 32.53 7.33
N ILE A 37 21.41 33.45 8.21
CA ILE A 37 21.05 33.43 9.63
C ILE A 37 19.53 33.59 9.80
N ALA A 38 18.90 34.52 9.08
CA ALA A 38 17.45 34.72 9.11
C ALA A 38 16.68 33.48 8.66
N LEU A 39 17.02 32.88 7.51
CA LEU A 39 16.38 31.65 7.02
C LEU A 39 16.56 30.46 7.99
N ASN A 40 17.75 30.29 8.57
CA ASN A 40 18.01 29.26 9.58
C ASN A 40 17.18 29.44 10.86
N SER A 41 16.71 30.66 11.14
CA SER A 41 15.82 30.95 12.28
C SER A 41 14.34 30.59 12.03
N MET A 42 13.93 30.35 10.78
CA MET A 42 12.53 30.18 10.37
C MET A 42 12.06 28.72 10.25
N ASN A 43 12.93 27.72 10.45
CA ASN A 43 12.59 26.28 10.37
C ASN A 43 11.88 25.88 9.06
N LEU A 44 12.40 26.36 7.92
CA LEU A 44 11.80 26.15 6.60
C LEU A 44 12.24 24.82 5.94
N PRO A 45 11.36 24.14 5.19
CA PRO A 45 11.74 22.96 4.40
C PRO A 45 12.82 23.28 3.35
N PRO A 46 13.71 22.34 3.01
CA PRO A 46 14.84 22.58 2.10
C PRO A 46 14.46 23.20 0.75
N ASP A 47 13.33 22.79 0.16
CA ASP A 47 12.86 23.34 -1.13
C ASP A 47 12.47 24.81 -1.04
N LYS A 48 11.91 25.24 0.10
CA LYS A 48 11.57 26.65 0.36
C LYS A 48 12.83 27.47 0.64
N VAL A 49 13.83 26.90 1.32
CA VAL A 49 15.16 27.52 1.48
C VAL A 49 15.84 27.72 0.13
N ARG A 50 15.80 26.75 -0.79
CA ARG A 50 16.33 26.91 -2.15
C ARG A 50 15.63 28.04 -2.92
N LEU A 51 14.31 28.10 -2.85
CA LEU A 51 13.51 29.14 -3.53
C LEU A 51 13.81 30.56 -3.01
N LEU A 52 13.97 30.72 -1.70
CA LEU A 52 14.30 32.02 -1.10
C LEU A 52 15.75 32.46 -1.38
N ARG A 53 16.69 31.52 -1.52
CA ARG A 53 18.08 31.83 -1.92
C ARG A 53 18.20 32.42 -3.32
N SER A 54 17.28 32.08 -4.24
CA SER A 54 17.21 32.66 -5.59
C SER A 54 16.52 34.04 -5.66
N TYR A 55 16.22 34.69 -4.53
CA TYR A 55 15.72 36.07 -4.52
C TYR A 55 16.83 37.08 -4.84
N ASP A 56 16.40 38.19 -5.44
CA ASP A 56 17.14 39.44 -5.61
C ASP A 56 17.48 40.10 -4.26
N ASN A 57 18.60 40.81 -4.22
CA ASN A 57 19.21 41.37 -3.00
C ASN A 57 18.26 42.31 -2.25
N GLU A 58 17.46 43.07 -3.00
CA GLU A 58 16.44 43.98 -2.49
C GLU A 58 15.40 43.24 -1.63
N LYS A 59 14.89 42.09 -2.11
CA LYS A 59 13.94 41.25 -1.36
C LYS A 59 14.61 40.50 -0.20
N LYS A 60 15.88 40.12 -0.35
CA LYS A 60 16.67 39.54 0.77
C LYS A 60 16.81 40.56 1.91
N TRP A 61 17.11 41.81 1.58
CA TRP A 61 17.24 42.89 2.55
C TRP A 61 15.91 43.29 3.19
N GLU A 62 14.82 43.31 2.40
CA GLU A 62 13.46 43.52 2.92
C GLU A 62 13.08 42.44 3.95
N LEU A 63 13.33 41.16 3.66
CA LEU A 63 13.05 40.06 4.61
C LEU A 63 13.88 40.16 5.90
N ILE A 64 15.17 40.56 5.81
CA ILE A 64 16.01 40.79 6.99
C ILE A 64 15.45 41.97 7.80
N CYS A 65 15.09 43.08 7.15
CA CYS A 65 14.53 44.25 7.82
C CYS A 65 13.23 43.93 8.56
N ASP A 66 12.35 43.12 7.99
CA ASP A 66 11.09 42.71 8.65
C ASP A 66 11.33 41.70 9.78
N GLN A 67 12.31 40.80 9.63
CA GLN A 67 12.73 39.90 10.70
C GLN A 67 13.38 40.65 11.89
N GLU A 68 14.19 41.67 11.63
CA GLU A 68 14.78 42.54 12.68
C GLU A 68 13.73 43.45 13.34
N ARG A 69 12.63 43.78 12.65
CA ARG A 69 11.47 44.51 13.22
C ARG A 69 10.58 43.63 14.11
N PHE A 70 10.57 42.31 13.91
CA PHE A 70 9.69 41.40 14.63
C PHE A 70 10.14 41.22 16.09
N GLN A 71 9.33 41.70 17.04
CA GLN A 71 9.58 41.54 18.46
C GLN A 71 8.65 40.49 19.09
N VAL A 72 9.26 39.51 19.77
CA VAL A 72 8.56 38.46 20.53
C VAL A 72 7.77 39.09 21.70
N LYS A 73 6.48 38.77 21.80
CA LYS A 73 5.56 39.35 22.81
C LYS A 73 5.94 39.02 24.25
N ASN A 74 6.32 37.77 24.55
CA ASN A 74 6.77 37.33 25.88
C ASN A 74 7.82 36.21 25.74
N PRO A 75 8.79 36.09 26.67
CA PRO A 75 9.72 34.96 26.71
C PRO A 75 9.05 33.66 27.22
N PRO A 76 9.56 32.47 26.86
CA PRO A 76 9.03 31.15 27.22
C PRO A 76 8.67 30.99 28.71
N HIS A 77 9.56 31.40 29.61
CA HIS A 77 9.38 31.24 31.05
C HIS A 77 8.09 31.91 31.58
N THR A 78 7.59 32.95 30.92
CA THR A 78 6.32 33.62 31.30
C THR A 78 5.11 32.71 31.12
N TYR A 79 5.10 31.84 30.11
CA TYR A 79 4.03 30.87 29.88
C TYR A 79 4.18 29.67 30.85
N ILE A 80 5.41 29.19 31.02
CA ILE A 80 5.74 28.06 31.90
C ILE A 80 5.40 28.37 33.37
N GLN A 81 5.71 29.57 33.86
CA GLN A 81 5.33 30.00 35.21
C GLN A 81 3.80 30.07 35.41
N LYS A 82 3.03 30.46 34.38
CA LYS A 82 1.56 30.44 34.43
C LYS A 82 1.03 29.00 34.49
N LEU A 83 1.57 28.08 33.69
CA LEU A 83 1.22 26.65 33.71
C LEU A 83 1.52 25.99 35.07
N ARG A 84 2.74 26.15 35.60
CA ARG A 84 3.09 25.69 36.96
C ARG A 84 2.17 26.31 38.02
N GLY A 85 1.79 27.58 37.83
CA GLY A 85 0.79 28.28 38.64
C GLY A 85 -0.64 27.75 38.56
N PHE A 86 -0.99 26.95 37.54
CA PHE A 86 -2.27 26.24 37.46
C PHE A 86 -2.20 24.86 38.14
N LEU A 87 -1.05 24.20 38.09
CA LEU A 87 -0.79 22.87 38.65
C LEU A 87 -0.61 22.87 40.18
N ASP A 88 -0.05 23.95 40.73
CA ASP A 88 0.22 24.16 42.17
C ASP A 88 -0.94 23.67 43.10
N PRO A 89 -0.77 22.57 43.84
CA PRO A 89 -1.84 21.98 44.64
C PRO A 89 -2.08 22.73 45.95
N ALA A 90 -1.19 23.63 46.38
CA ALA A 90 -1.40 24.46 47.57
C ALA A 90 -2.49 25.51 47.32
N VAL A 91 -2.71 25.94 46.07
CA VAL A 91 -3.68 26.97 45.68
C VAL A 91 -5.10 26.61 46.11
N THR A 92 -5.69 27.42 46.99
CA THR A 92 -7.08 27.24 47.42
C THR A 92 -8.03 27.29 46.22
N ARG A 93 -9.12 26.48 46.23
CA ARG A 93 -10.00 26.33 45.05
C ARG A 93 -10.56 27.65 44.50
N LYS A 94 -10.76 28.66 45.36
CA LYS A 94 -11.15 30.03 44.99
C LYS A 94 -10.05 30.80 44.23
N LYS A 95 -8.77 30.63 44.61
CA LYS A 95 -7.61 31.18 43.88
C LYS A 95 -7.37 30.40 42.57
N PHE A 96 -7.48 29.07 42.59
CA PHE A 96 -7.32 28.21 41.41
C PHE A 96 -8.32 28.60 40.31
N ARG A 97 -9.63 28.67 40.64
CA ARG A 97 -10.69 29.05 39.68
C ARG A 97 -10.45 30.42 39.03
N ARG A 98 -9.79 31.36 39.73
CA ARG A 98 -9.39 32.66 39.17
C ARG A 98 -8.18 32.52 38.24
N ARG A 99 -7.14 31.78 38.63
CA ARG A 99 -5.95 31.52 37.78
C ARG A 99 -6.36 30.84 36.46
N VAL A 100 -7.16 29.77 36.50
CA VAL A 100 -7.58 29.03 35.28
C VAL A 100 -8.78 29.65 34.54
N GLN A 101 -9.18 30.88 34.87
CA GLN A 101 -10.23 31.56 34.12
C GLN A 101 -9.74 31.85 32.68
N GLU A 102 -8.51 32.37 32.56
CA GLU A 102 -7.88 32.79 31.30
C GLU A 102 -6.94 31.72 30.70
N SER A 103 -6.88 30.52 31.29
CA SER A 103 -5.96 29.43 30.88
C SER A 103 -5.99 29.14 29.38
N THR A 104 -7.19 29.00 28.81
CA THR A 104 -7.44 28.75 27.38
C THR A 104 -6.84 29.84 26.48
N GLN A 105 -6.87 31.10 26.92
CA GLN A 105 -6.31 32.21 26.14
C GLN A 105 -4.78 32.27 26.27
N MET A 106 -4.26 32.01 27.47
CA MET A 106 -2.82 31.88 27.72
C MET A 106 -2.22 30.74 26.88
N LEU A 107 -2.91 29.60 26.80
CA LEU A 107 -2.55 28.46 25.95
C LEU A 107 -2.59 28.81 24.46
N ARG A 108 -3.58 29.58 23.98
CA ARG A 108 -3.61 30.05 22.58
C ARG A 108 -2.46 31.01 22.25
N GLU A 109 -2.07 31.88 23.19
CA GLU A 109 -0.86 32.70 23.01
C GLU A 109 0.43 31.87 23.01
N LEU A 110 0.48 30.78 23.78
CA LEU A 110 1.60 29.83 23.76
C LEU A 110 1.66 29.04 22.46
N GLU A 111 0.53 28.55 21.94
CA GLU A 111 0.42 27.84 20.66
C GLU A 111 0.93 28.70 19.50
N ILE A 112 0.46 29.97 19.43
CA ILE A 112 0.94 30.94 18.44
C ILE A 112 2.44 31.17 18.62
N SER A 113 2.93 31.37 19.85
CA SER A 113 4.34 31.60 20.12
C SER A 113 5.24 30.42 19.71
N LEU A 114 4.79 29.18 19.92
CA LEU A 114 5.50 27.96 19.49
C LEU A 114 5.50 27.79 17.97
N ARG A 115 4.45 28.26 17.27
CA ARG A 115 4.28 28.05 15.83
C ARG A 115 4.81 29.20 14.95
N THR A 116 4.85 30.44 15.45
CA THR A 116 5.16 31.62 14.62
C THR A 116 6.34 32.47 15.09
N ASN A 117 6.92 32.23 16.27
CA ASN A 117 8.18 32.87 16.63
C ASN A 117 9.36 32.16 15.96
N HIS A 118 10.50 32.85 15.86
CA HIS A 118 11.77 32.23 15.46
C HIS A 118 12.08 30.96 16.28
N ILE A 119 12.71 29.97 15.64
CA ILE A 119 12.98 28.63 16.21
C ILE A 119 13.88 28.65 17.46
N GLY A 120 14.59 29.76 17.70
CA GLY A 120 15.32 30.02 18.95
C GLY A 120 14.39 30.05 20.18
N TRP A 121 13.17 30.60 20.04
CA TRP A 121 12.16 30.64 21.10
C TRP A 121 11.70 29.23 21.49
N VAL A 122 11.54 28.34 20.50
CA VAL A 122 11.15 26.95 20.71
C VAL A 122 12.30 26.17 21.37
N ARG A 123 13.55 26.40 20.96
CA ARG A 123 14.73 25.85 21.65
C ARG A 123 14.83 26.33 23.11
N GLU A 124 14.58 27.60 23.38
CA GLU A 124 14.58 28.15 24.75
C GLU A 124 13.45 27.51 25.60
N PHE A 125 12.23 27.39 25.06
CA PHE A 125 11.10 26.72 25.74
C PHE A 125 11.40 25.25 26.10
N LEU A 126 12.09 24.54 25.21
CA LEU A 126 12.42 23.11 25.36
C LEU A 126 13.70 22.84 26.18
N ASN A 127 14.49 23.85 26.57
CA ASN A 127 15.78 23.62 27.23
C ASN A 127 15.67 23.06 28.67
N GLU A 128 16.80 22.60 29.21
CA GLU A 128 16.90 21.99 30.55
C GLU A 128 16.55 22.94 31.72
N GLU A 129 16.62 24.25 31.50
CA GLU A 129 16.26 25.28 32.48
C GLU A 129 14.74 25.48 32.56
N ASN A 130 14.10 25.67 31.41
CA ASN A 130 12.67 25.93 31.28
C ASN A 130 11.83 24.66 31.48
N ARG A 131 12.25 23.55 30.87
CA ARG A 131 11.53 22.26 30.83
C ARG A 131 10.07 22.42 30.39
N GLY A 132 9.84 23.21 29.34
CA GLY A 132 8.51 23.59 28.88
C GLY A 132 7.67 22.41 28.37
N LEU A 133 8.31 21.38 27.79
CA LEU A 133 7.63 20.15 27.36
C LEU A 133 7.02 19.41 28.57
N ASP A 134 7.82 19.12 29.60
CA ASP A 134 7.41 18.42 30.81
C ASP A 134 6.19 19.11 31.47
N VAL A 135 6.25 20.44 31.60
CA VAL A 135 5.20 21.27 32.22
C VAL A 135 3.93 21.32 31.35
N LEU A 136 4.07 21.28 30.02
CA LEU A 136 2.94 21.20 29.09
C LEU A 136 2.27 19.82 29.16
N VAL A 137 3.04 18.74 29.23
CA VAL A 137 2.53 17.36 29.36
C VAL A 137 1.89 17.13 30.74
N GLU A 138 2.49 17.63 31.83
CA GLU A 138 1.90 17.61 33.17
C GLU A 138 0.56 18.37 33.20
N TYR A 139 0.48 19.53 32.52
CA TYR A 139 -0.77 20.28 32.40
C TYR A 139 -1.82 19.57 31.55
N LEU A 140 -1.43 18.94 30.43
CA LEU A 140 -2.33 18.13 29.60
C LEU A 140 -2.91 16.96 30.42
N SER A 141 -2.06 16.20 31.11
CA SER A 141 -2.44 15.11 32.00
C SER A 141 -3.46 15.58 33.05
N PHE A 142 -3.14 16.68 33.76
CA PHE A 142 -4.06 17.29 34.72
C PHE A 142 -5.39 17.75 34.08
N ALA A 143 -5.35 18.34 32.88
CA ALA A 143 -6.53 18.84 32.18
C ALA A 143 -7.46 17.70 31.74
N GLN A 144 -6.93 16.54 31.33
CA GLN A 144 -7.73 15.40 30.87
C GLN A 144 -8.03 14.33 31.92
N TYR A 145 -7.33 14.33 33.06
CA TYR A 145 -7.50 13.40 34.20
C TYR A 145 -8.97 13.05 34.51
N ALA A 146 -9.86 14.05 34.54
CA ALA A 146 -11.27 13.82 34.79
C ALA A 146 -12.00 13.05 33.68
N VAL A 147 -11.64 13.23 32.41
CA VAL A 147 -12.25 12.53 31.27
C VAL A 147 -11.93 11.03 31.35
N THR A 148 -10.67 10.71 31.67
CA THR A 148 -10.17 9.34 31.82
C THR A 148 -10.92 8.56 32.92
N PHE A 149 -11.21 9.20 34.05
CA PHE A 149 -11.98 8.58 35.15
C PHE A 149 -13.50 8.62 34.96
N ASP A 150 -14.07 9.70 34.40
CA ASP A 150 -15.52 9.84 34.27
C ASP A 150 -16.11 8.84 33.24
N GLY A 151 -15.28 8.27 32.37
CA GLY A 151 -15.64 7.16 31.48
C GLY A 151 -16.04 5.86 32.19
N GLU A 152 -15.56 5.60 33.41
CA GLU A 152 -15.98 4.43 34.21
C GLU A 152 -17.44 4.55 34.72
N GLN A 153 -18.01 5.75 34.67
CA GLN A 153 -19.24 6.08 35.41
C GLN A 153 -20.48 6.20 34.52
N SER A 154 -20.32 6.29 33.19
CA SER A 154 -21.44 6.43 32.25
C SER A 154 -22.09 5.09 31.89
N GLU A 155 -21.30 4.01 31.84
CA GLU A 155 -21.75 2.64 31.57
C GLU A 155 -22.60 2.05 32.72
N ALA A 156 -22.36 2.51 33.94
CA ALA A 156 -22.93 1.92 35.16
C ALA A 156 -24.30 2.52 35.58
N SER A 157 -24.88 3.45 34.79
CA SER A 157 -26.13 4.13 35.15
C SER A 157 -27.01 4.48 33.96
N GLY A 158 -27.52 3.45 33.27
CA GLY A 158 -28.82 3.55 32.61
C GLY A 158 -29.94 3.64 33.65
N ASP A 159 -31.02 4.36 33.32
CA ASP A 159 -32.26 4.52 34.11
C ASP A 159 -32.14 4.90 35.60
N ALA A 160 -31.89 6.19 35.84
CA ALA A 160 -32.49 6.91 36.97
C ALA A 160 -32.72 8.39 36.62
N SER A 161 -33.94 8.74 36.22
CA SER A 161 -34.33 10.14 35.99
C SER A 161 -34.77 10.84 37.28
N SER A 162 -34.59 12.18 37.32
CA SER A 162 -35.39 13.12 38.13
C SER A 162 -35.46 12.93 39.67
N ILE A 163 -34.67 13.71 40.42
CA ILE A 163 -35.18 14.73 41.39
C ILE A 163 -34.05 15.51 42.09
N ASP A 164 -34.25 16.82 42.28
CA ASP A 164 -33.46 17.69 43.17
C ASP A 164 -34.01 17.65 44.61
N SER A 165 -33.16 17.39 45.61
CA SER A 165 -33.30 17.98 46.96
C SER A 165 -32.06 17.78 47.86
N PRO A 166 -31.59 18.81 48.60
CA PRO A 166 -30.33 18.74 49.37
C PRO A 166 -30.50 18.53 50.90
N TRP A 167 -31.58 17.89 51.36
CA TRP A 167 -31.89 17.73 52.80
C TRP A 167 -32.13 16.27 53.22
N SER A 168 -31.08 15.59 53.69
CA SER A 168 -31.19 14.33 54.46
C SER A 168 -30.12 14.30 55.57
N ARG A 169 -30.54 14.62 56.80
CA ARG A 169 -29.77 14.44 58.05
C ARG A 169 -30.72 14.18 59.22
N SER A 170 -30.85 12.90 59.59
CA SER A 170 -31.19 12.43 60.95
C SER A 170 -30.05 11.47 61.35
N ILE A 171 -29.53 11.41 62.58
CA ILE A 171 -30.11 11.51 63.94
C ILE A 171 -30.87 10.24 64.32
N GLU A 172 -30.16 9.39 65.06
CA GLU A 172 -30.53 8.31 66.01
C GLU A 172 -29.19 7.60 66.29
N ASP A 173 -28.76 7.28 67.52
CA ASP A 173 -29.39 7.51 68.83
C ASP A 173 -28.33 7.65 69.96
N LEU A 174 -28.76 8.04 71.17
CA LEU A 174 -27.91 8.10 72.39
C LEU A 174 -28.55 7.30 73.54
N HIS A 175 -27.92 6.20 73.99
CA HIS A 175 -28.24 5.57 75.28
C HIS A 175 -27.15 4.58 75.76
N GLY A 176 -26.97 4.52 77.10
CA GLY A 176 -26.36 3.38 77.81
C GLY A 176 -24.85 3.47 78.09
N ASP A 177 -24.46 3.18 79.33
CA ASP A 177 -23.09 3.37 79.85
C ASP A 177 -22.51 2.08 80.48
N CYS A 178 -21.19 2.09 80.72
CA CYS A 178 -20.41 1.20 81.61
C CYS A 178 -20.22 -0.31 81.30
N SER A 179 -18.94 -0.70 81.13
CA SER A 179 -18.22 -1.85 81.79
C SER A 179 -17.35 -2.74 80.87
N LEU A 180 -16.18 -3.13 81.38
CA LEU A 180 -15.19 -4.09 80.83
C LEU A 180 -15.36 -5.48 81.51
N PRO A 181 -14.67 -6.59 81.14
CA PRO A 181 -13.71 -6.84 80.04
C PRO A 181 -13.99 -8.14 79.21
N SER A 182 -13.05 -8.50 78.32
CA SER A 182 -12.85 -9.78 77.56
C SER A 182 -12.74 -11.05 78.47
N PRO A 183 -12.70 -12.34 77.99
CA PRO A 183 -12.18 -12.81 76.66
C PRO A 183 -12.68 -14.14 76.00
N SER A 184 -12.14 -14.41 74.79
CA SER A 184 -11.67 -15.72 74.23
C SER A 184 -12.62 -16.73 73.52
N SER A 185 -12.09 -17.30 72.41
CA SER A 185 -12.50 -18.52 71.65
C SER A 185 -13.83 -18.49 70.86
N SER A 186 -14.04 -19.18 69.71
CA SER A 186 -13.16 -20.05 68.89
C SER A 186 -13.49 -20.04 67.36
N VAL A 187 -12.45 -19.81 66.55
CA VAL A 187 -11.99 -20.49 65.30
C VAL A 187 -12.86 -21.67 64.76
N PRO A 188 -13.02 -21.92 63.43
CA PRO A 188 -12.91 -21.07 62.22
C PRO A 188 -14.05 -21.28 61.17
N ARG A 189 -14.00 -20.57 60.03
CA ARG A 189 -14.25 -21.20 58.72
C ARG A 189 -13.41 -20.54 57.61
N ALA A 190 -12.52 -21.31 56.99
CA ALA A 190 -11.66 -20.83 55.89
C ALA A 190 -12.31 -21.11 54.52
N ALA A 191 -12.13 -20.17 53.57
CA ALA A 191 -11.90 -20.40 52.13
C ALA A 191 -12.08 -19.10 51.32
N ARG A 192 -10.97 -18.45 50.91
CA ARG A 192 -10.77 -17.64 49.68
C ARG A 192 -9.43 -16.87 49.69
N HIS A 193 -8.33 -17.63 49.72
CA HIS A 193 -7.11 -17.26 48.99
C HIS A 193 -7.17 -17.98 47.62
N SER A 194 -6.54 -17.56 46.53
CA SER A 194 -5.70 -16.37 46.28
C SER A 194 -5.78 -15.99 44.79
N ILE A 195 -5.73 -14.69 44.47
CA ILE A 195 -4.85 -14.19 43.40
C ILE A 195 -4.19 -12.93 43.96
N SER A 196 -2.87 -12.83 43.84
CA SER A 196 -2.09 -11.65 44.22
C SER A 196 -1.20 -11.21 43.06
N SER A 197 -0.70 -9.97 43.14
CA SER A 197 0.42 -9.44 42.34
C SER A 197 0.16 -9.13 40.86
N ALA A 198 -0.30 -7.91 40.59
CA ALA A 198 0.11 -7.13 39.39
C ALA A 198 -0.01 -5.60 39.56
N ILE A 199 -0.09 -5.04 40.78
CA ILE A 199 -0.12 -3.58 40.97
C ILE A 199 1.31 -3.04 40.86
N VAL A 200 1.69 -2.67 39.63
CA VAL A 200 2.97 -2.00 39.33
C VAL A 200 3.01 -0.62 39.99
N THR A 201 4.20 -0.25 40.47
CA THR A 201 4.45 0.95 41.29
C THR A 201 4.03 2.26 40.63
N ARG A 202 2.89 2.80 41.06
CA ARG A 202 2.62 4.26 41.06
C ARG A 202 2.81 4.79 42.49
N SER A 203 3.35 5.99 42.63
CA SER A 203 3.59 6.63 43.94
C SER A 203 2.29 6.77 44.73
N ASN A 204 2.32 6.39 46.02
CA ASN A 204 1.13 6.23 46.86
C ASN A 204 0.44 7.56 47.24
N THR A 205 -0.36 8.10 46.32
CA THR A 205 -1.46 9.01 46.65
C THR A 205 -2.72 8.62 45.86
N LEU A 206 -3.79 8.23 46.58
CA LEU A 206 -5.12 8.04 46.01
C LEU A 206 -5.57 9.30 45.22
N PRO A 207 -6.41 9.14 44.17
CA PRO A 207 -6.98 10.26 43.42
C PRO A 207 -7.54 11.35 44.33
N SER A 208 -6.84 12.49 44.39
CA SER A 208 -7.26 13.60 45.23
C SER A 208 -8.59 14.13 44.72
N ARG A 209 -9.65 13.96 45.52
CA ARG A 209 -11.02 14.43 45.24
C ARG A 209 -11.09 15.95 44.97
N ARG A 210 -10.03 16.70 45.33
CA ARG A 210 -9.80 18.11 44.98
C ARG A 210 -9.24 18.26 43.56
N THR A 211 -8.23 17.48 43.18
CA THR A 211 -7.62 17.47 41.84
C THR A 211 -8.65 17.06 40.79
N LEU A 212 -9.39 15.96 41.00
CA LEU A 212 -10.46 15.53 40.08
C LEU A 212 -11.53 16.62 39.89
N LYS A 213 -11.95 17.28 40.99
CA LYS A 213 -12.89 18.41 40.98
C LYS A 213 -12.33 19.71 40.39
N ASN A 214 -11.02 19.79 40.13
CA ASN A 214 -10.38 20.91 39.45
C ASN A 214 -10.13 20.58 37.96
N SER A 215 -9.74 19.35 37.65
CA SER A 215 -9.68 18.82 36.28
C SER A 215 -11.05 18.89 35.58
N ARG A 216 -12.15 18.49 36.25
CA ARG A 216 -13.55 18.66 35.78
C ARG A 216 -13.98 20.11 35.46
N LEU A 217 -13.19 21.13 35.81
CA LEU A 217 -13.40 22.53 35.41
C LEU A 217 -12.61 22.90 34.15
N VAL A 218 -11.46 22.27 33.91
CA VAL A 218 -10.55 22.54 32.79
C VAL A 218 -10.87 21.66 31.58
N CYS A 219 -11.24 20.38 31.77
CA CYS A 219 -11.59 19.47 30.68
C CYS A 219 -12.80 19.91 29.84
N LYS A 220 -13.61 20.83 30.34
CA LYS A 220 -14.78 21.43 29.66
C LYS A 220 -14.42 22.68 28.82
N LYS A 221 -13.14 23.00 28.68
CA LYS A 221 -12.59 24.11 27.90
C LYS A 221 -11.75 23.55 26.75
N ASP A 222 -11.39 24.40 25.79
CA ASP A 222 -10.48 24.03 24.70
C ASP A 222 -9.04 23.73 25.18
N ASP A 223 -8.73 23.87 26.47
CA ASP A 223 -7.40 23.76 27.05
C ASP A 223 -6.68 22.46 26.62
N VAL A 224 -7.39 21.31 26.59
CA VAL A 224 -6.85 20.03 26.08
C VAL A 224 -6.51 20.13 24.59
N HIS A 225 -7.44 20.61 23.76
CA HIS A 225 -7.26 20.77 22.32
C HIS A 225 -6.05 21.67 22.00
N VAL A 226 -5.93 22.82 22.70
CA VAL A 226 -4.84 23.76 22.48
C VAL A 226 -3.50 23.22 23.00
N CYS A 227 -3.47 22.39 24.05
CA CYS A 227 -2.25 21.68 24.44
C CYS A 227 -1.78 20.70 23.35
N VAL A 228 -2.70 19.98 22.70
CA VAL A 228 -2.37 19.12 21.54
C VAL A 228 -1.88 19.97 20.36
N MET A 229 -2.44 21.16 20.12
CA MET A 229 -1.90 22.10 19.12
C MET A 229 -0.49 22.61 19.46
N CYS A 230 -0.19 22.90 20.73
CA CYS A 230 1.17 23.22 21.18
C CYS A 230 2.14 22.06 20.91
N LEU A 231 1.73 20.82 21.15
CA LEU A 231 2.53 19.63 20.84
C LEU A 231 2.74 19.46 19.32
N ARG A 232 1.71 19.71 18.49
CA ARG A 232 1.85 19.78 17.01
C ARG A 232 2.89 20.82 16.57
N ALA A 233 2.90 22.00 17.20
CA ALA A 233 3.88 23.04 16.90
C ALA A 233 5.32 22.63 17.30
N ILE A 234 5.48 21.97 18.45
CA ILE A 234 6.76 21.41 18.91
C ILE A 234 7.25 20.29 17.97
N MET A 235 6.34 19.41 17.53
CA MET A 235 6.62 18.29 16.63
C MET A 235 6.94 18.73 15.19
N ASN A 236 6.56 19.94 14.78
CA ASN A 236 6.98 20.55 13.50
C ASN A 236 8.47 21.00 13.51
N TYR A 237 9.15 20.93 14.66
CA TYR A 237 10.59 21.13 14.78
C TYR A 237 11.28 19.79 15.04
N GLN A 238 12.22 19.39 14.18
CA GLN A 238 12.90 18.07 14.24
C GLN A 238 13.45 17.72 15.64
N TYR A 239 14.05 18.68 16.34
CA TYR A 239 14.55 18.46 17.70
C TYR A 239 13.41 18.31 18.72
N GLY A 240 12.34 19.12 18.60
CA GLY A 240 11.14 19.01 19.44
C GLY A 240 10.38 17.70 19.22
N PHE A 241 10.30 17.22 17.98
CA PHE A 241 9.76 15.90 17.63
C PHE A 241 10.54 14.76 18.33
N ASN A 242 11.87 14.78 18.23
CA ASN A 242 12.71 13.80 18.93
C ASN A 242 12.52 13.86 20.46
N MET A 243 12.42 15.05 21.05
CA MET A 243 12.12 15.20 22.48
C MET A 243 10.74 14.64 22.86
N VAL A 244 9.71 14.82 22.02
CA VAL A 244 8.38 14.24 22.26
C VAL A 244 8.42 12.71 22.20
N MET A 245 9.14 12.11 21.24
CA MET A 245 9.32 10.65 21.20
C MET A 245 10.09 10.11 22.42
N SER A 246 11.11 10.83 22.89
CA SER A 246 11.93 10.41 24.04
C SER A 246 11.31 10.74 25.40
N HIS A 247 10.26 11.57 25.48
CA HIS A 247 9.65 11.96 26.74
C HIS A 247 8.69 10.87 27.26
N PRO A 248 8.94 10.26 28.45
CA PRO A 248 8.26 9.03 28.91
C PRO A 248 6.74 9.03 29.00
N HIS A 249 6.10 10.20 28.92
CA HIS A 249 4.65 10.36 29.02
C HIS A 249 4.03 11.16 27.87
N ALA A 250 4.81 11.71 26.93
CA ALA A 250 4.24 12.66 25.95
C ALA A 250 3.29 11.97 24.96
N VAL A 251 3.74 10.88 24.32
CA VAL A 251 2.89 10.11 23.39
C VAL A 251 1.71 9.46 24.11
N ASN A 252 1.91 8.97 25.35
CA ASN A 252 0.85 8.38 26.17
C ASN A 252 -0.26 9.39 26.50
N GLU A 253 0.09 10.62 26.87
CA GLU A 253 -0.90 11.67 27.17
C GLU A 253 -1.56 12.22 25.88
N ILE A 254 -0.86 12.21 24.73
CA ILE A 254 -1.49 12.45 23.41
C ILE A 254 -2.51 11.34 23.10
N ALA A 255 -2.18 10.06 23.30
CA ALA A 255 -3.11 8.95 23.11
C ALA A 255 -4.33 9.07 24.04
N LEU A 256 -4.13 9.38 25.33
CA LEU A 256 -5.24 9.60 26.27
C LEU A 256 -6.16 10.78 25.88
N SER A 257 -5.67 11.76 25.10
CA SER A 257 -6.50 12.84 24.54
C SER A 257 -7.53 12.37 23.52
N LEU A 258 -7.44 11.13 23.01
CA LEU A 258 -8.46 10.54 22.13
C LEU A 258 -9.85 10.45 22.80
N ASN A 259 -9.91 10.31 24.13
CA ASN A 259 -11.16 10.34 24.90
C ASN A 259 -11.84 11.73 24.90
N ASN A 260 -11.25 12.76 24.28
CA ASN A 260 -11.84 14.09 24.22
C ASN A 260 -13.12 14.08 23.36
N ARG A 261 -14.20 14.65 23.88
CA ARG A 261 -15.51 14.66 23.22
C ARG A 261 -15.51 15.37 21.86
N ASN A 262 -14.63 16.34 21.64
CA ASN A 262 -14.58 17.10 20.39
C ASN A 262 -13.91 16.26 19.27
N PRO A 263 -14.62 15.94 18.16
CA PRO A 263 -14.08 15.13 17.07
C PRO A 263 -12.83 15.76 16.43
N ARG A 264 -12.77 17.09 16.38
CA ARG A 264 -11.59 17.83 15.90
C ARG A 264 -10.35 17.62 16.77
N THR A 265 -10.53 17.34 18.07
CA THR A 265 -9.42 16.93 18.95
C THR A 265 -9.01 15.49 18.63
N LYS A 266 -9.97 14.57 18.48
CA LYS A 266 -9.68 13.18 18.10
C LYS A 266 -8.89 13.11 16.78
N ALA A 267 -9.34 13.83 15.75
CA ALA A 267 -8.68 13.91 14.44
C ALA A 267 -7.22 14.40 14.55
N LEU A 268 -6.99 15.50 15.27
CA LEU A 268 -5.64 16.04 15.48
C LEU A 268 -4.74 15.09 16.31
N VAL A 269 -5.30 14.39 17.29
CA VAL A 269 -4.58 13.35 18.05
C VAL A 269 -4.14 12.23 17.11
N LEU A 270 -5.03 11.76 16.23
CA LEU A 270 -4.75 10.70 15.26
C LEU A 270 -3.73 11.12 14.20
N GLU A 271 -3.78 12.36 13.70
CA GLU A 271 -2.71 12.95 12.84
C GLU A 271 -1.32 12.85 13.50
N LEU A 272 -1.22 13.23 14.79
CA LEU A 272 0.06 13.22 15.52
C LEU A 272 0.56 11.81 15.80
N LEU A 273 -0.35 10.90 16.20
CA LEU A 273 -0.02 9.50 16.45
C LEU A 273 0.40 8.79 15.16
N ALA A 274 -0.26 9.07 14.03
CA ALA A 274 0.13 8.57 12.71
C ALA A 274 1.52 9.07 12.29
N ALA A 275 1.82 10.36 12.51
CA ALA A 275 3.13 10.94 12.20
C ALA A 275 4.27 10.34 13.05
N VAL A 276 4.00 9.97 14.30
CA VAL A 276 4.96 9.23 15.15
C VAL A 276 5.05 7.75 14.72
N CYS A 277 3.95 7.12 14.34
CA CYS A 277 3.93 5.71 13.92
C CYS A 277 4.84 5.45 12.70
N LEU A 278 4.87 6.39 11.74
CA LEU A 278 5.62 6.28 10.47
C LEU A 278 7.15 6.45 10.58
N VAL A 279 7.70 6.87 11.73
CA VAL A 279 9.16 7.02 11.89
C VAL A 279 9.80 5.80 12.54
N ARG A 280 11.09 5.56 12.27
CA ARG A 280 11.84 4.41 12.81
C ARG A 280 11.78 4.37 14.34
N GLY A 281 11.38 3.22 14.89
CA GLY A 281 11.14 3.01 16.32
C GLY A 281 9.85 3.65 16.87
N GLY A 282 9.12 4.43 16.08
CA GLY A 282 7.89 5.09 16.50
C GLY A 282 6.68 4.16 16.60
N HIS A 283 6.62 3.09 15.80
CA HIS A 283 5.55 2.08 15.87
C HIS A 283 5.47 1.41 17.26
N GLU A 284 6.60 0.99 17.81
CA GLU A 284 6.69 0.42 19.17
C GLU A 284 6.19 1.40 20.25
N ILE A 285 6.54 2.69 20.11
CA ILE A 285 6.09 3.75 21.03
C ILE A 285 4.57 3.94 20.94
N ILE A 286 3.99 3.86 19.74
CA ILE A 286 2.53 3.95 19.54
C ILE A 286 1.81 2.74 20.13
N LEU A 287 2.30 1.52 19.90
CA LEU A 287 1.70 0.33 20.53
C LEU A 287 1.79 0.39 22.06
N SER A 288 2.95 0.75 22.62
CA SER A 288 3.14 0.95 24.06
C SER A 288 2.23 2.03 24.64
N ALA A 289 2.01 3.13 23.91
CA ALA A 289 1.06 4.18 24.29
C ALA A 289 -0.40 3.67 24.29
N PHE A 290 -0.78 2.77 23.37
CA PHE A 290 -2.11 2.15 23.36
C PHE A 290 -2.26 0.98 24.34
N ASP A 291 -1.20 0.25 24.69
CA ASP A 291 -1.21 -0.70 25.82
C ASP A 291 -1.34 0.06 27.16
N HIS A 292 -0.73 1.25 27.27
CA HIS A 292 -0.97 2.16 28.38
C HIS A 292 -2.40 2.70 28.40
N PHE A 293 -2.94 3.12 27.25
CA PHE A 293 -4.32 3.56 27.08
C PHE A 293 -5.29 2.47 27.54
N LYS A 294 -5.16 1.25 27.02
CA LYS A 294 -5.91 0.05 27.46
C LYS A 294 -5.92 -0.09 28.97
N THR A 295 -4.73 -0.06 29.58
CA THR A 295 -4.55 -0.24 31.04
C THR A 295 -5.18 0.88 31.87
N VAL A 296 -5.22 2.11 31.35
CA VAL A 296 -5.70 3.30 32.08
C VAL A 296 -7.18 3.62 31.81
N CYS A 297 -7.69 3.20 30.66
CA CYS A 297 -9.09 3.36 30.25
C CYS A 297 -9.94 2.09 30.48
N SER A 298 -9.33 1.04 31.04
CA SER A 298 -9.94 -0.27 31.37
C SER A 298 -10.54 -1.00 30.16
N GLU A 299 -9.87 -0.95 29.01
CA GLU A 299 -10.31 -1.68 27.79
C GLU A 299 -10.05 -3.20 27.91
N SER A 300 -10.94 -4.02 27.35
CA SER A 300 -10.75 -5.47 27.25
C SER A 300 -9.74 -5.83 26.16
N MET A 301 -9.75 -5.09 25.06
CA MET A 301 -8.83 -5.16 23.92
C MET A 301 -8.15 -3.82 23.67
N ARG A 302 -6.97 -3.83 23.04
CA ARG A 302 -6.29 -2.60 22.63
C ARG A 302 -7.05 -1.98 21.46
N PHE A 303 -7.18 -0.65 21.42
CA PHE A 303 -7.94 0.10 20.40
C PHE A 303 -9.47 -0.01 20.50
N GLU A 304 -10.02 -0.56 21.59
CA GLU A 304 -11.46 -0.78 21.75
C GLU A 304 -12.26 0.53 21.67
N LYS A 305 -11.85 1.58 22.39
CA LYS A 305 -12.50 2.91 22.36
C LYS A 305 -12.18 3.71 21.11
N LEU A 306 -11.06 3.42 20.44
CA LEU A 306 -10.80 3.96 19.10
C LEU A 306 -11.87 3.46 18.13
N MET A 307 -12.17 2.15 18.15
CA MET A 307 -13.20 1.54 17.32
C MET A 307 -14.63 1.92 17.76
N GLU A 308 -14.88 2.10 19.06
CA GLU A 308 -16.13 2.67 19.57
C GLU A 308 -16.37 4.09 19.00
N HIS A 309 -15.38 4.98 19.12
CA HIS A 309 -15.47 6.34 18.59
C HIS A 309 -15.58 6.37 17.06
N PHE A 310 -14.92 5.46 16.33
CA PHE A 310 -15.00 5.36 14.87
C PHE A 310 -16.37 4.85 14.38
N LYS A 311 -17.04 3.98 15.13
CA LYS A 311 -18.36 3.43 14.79
C LYS A 311 -19.54 4.35 15.12
N ASN A 312 -19.35 5.29 16.04
CA ASN A 312 -20.41 6.11 16.63
C ASN A 312 -20.43 7.57 16.12
N GLU A 313 -19.60 7.94 15.15
CA GLU A 313 -19.37 9.33 14.71
C GLU A 313 -19.47 9.49 13.17
N ASP A 314 -20.67 9.29 12.62
CA ASP A 314 -20.92 9.41 11.17
C ASP A 314 -20.80 10.86 10.63
N ASP A 315 -21.09 11.88 11.46
CA ASP A 315 -21.14 13.29 11.04
C ASP A 315 -19.77 13.91 10.72
N ASN A 316 -18.67 13.38 11.27
CA ASN A 316 -17.36 14.07 11.23
C ASN A 316 -16.35 13.42 10.28
N ILE A 317 -16.51 13.70 8.98
CA ILE A 317 -15.63 13.20 7.90
C ILE A 317 -14.13 13.43 8.18
N ASP A 318 -13.72 14.57 8.74
CA ASP A 318 -12.29 14.80 9.05
C ASP A 318 -11.75 13.85 10.12
N PHE A 319 -12.54 13.54 11.16
CA PHE A 319 -12.20 12.49 12.12
C PHE A 319 -12.22 11.10 11.51
N LEU A 320 -13.24 10.75 10.72
CA LEU A 320 -13.32 9.43 10.08
C LEU A 320 -12.11 9.18 9.16
N VAL A 321 -11.72 10.19 8.36
CA VAL A 321 -10.52 10.14 7.50
C VAL A 321 -9.25 9.97 8.33
N ALA A 322 -9.06 10.76 9.39
CA ALA A 322 -7.88 10.66 10.26
C ALA A 322 -7.81 9.32 11.03
N CYS A 323 -8.97 8.78 11.43
CA CYS A 323 -9.07 7.49 12.11
C CYS A 323 -8.73 6.33 11.15
N MET A 324 -9.32 6.32 9.96
CA MET A 324 -9.01 5.30 8.95
C MET A 324 -7.54 5.37 8.52
N GLN A 325 -7.01 6.57 8.30
CA GLN A 325 -5.59 6.77 7.98
C GLN A 325 -4.67 6.27 9.11
N PHE A 326 -5.02 6.48 10.38
CA PHE A 326 -4.25 5.94 11.51
C PHE A 326 -4.30 4.40 11.55
N ILE A 327 -5.47 3.79 11.32
CA ILE A 327 -5.64 2.33 11.26
C ILE A 327 -4.78 1.75 10.13
N ASN A 328 -4.86 2.33 8.91
CA ASN A 328 -4.04 1.94 7.76
C ASN A 328 -2.55 1.94 8.09
N ILE A 329 -2.07 3.00 8.77
CA ILE A 329 -0.67 3.14 9.15
C ILE A 329 -0.28 2.11 10.22
N VAL A 330 -1.02 2.00 11.33
CA VAL A 330 -0.62 1.13 12.44
C VAL A 330 -0.67 -0.36 12.07
N VAL A 331 -1.57 -0.78 11.18
CA VAL A 331 -1.64 -2.16 10.69
C VAL A 331 -0.62 -2.43 9.57
N HIS A 332 -0.56 -1.59 8.54
CA HIS A 332 0.14 -1.96 7.29
C HIS A 332 1.58 -1.46 7.16
N SER A 333 2.06 -0.57 8.02
CA SER A 333 3.44 -0.02 7.96
C SER A 333 4.53 -0.91 8.58
N VAL A 334 4.16 -2.04 9.19
CA VAL A 334 5.13 -2.95 9.84
C VAL A 334 5.91 -3.81 8.85
N GLU A 335 7.17 -4.10 9.19
CA GLU A 335 8.10 -4.86 8.34
C GLU A 335 7.86 -6.39 8.39
N ASP A 336 7.37 -6.94 9.51
CA ASP A 336 7.00 -8.37 9.63
C ASP A 336 5.53 -8.60 9.20
N MET A 337 5.35 -9.43 8.17
CA MET A 337 4.02 -9.78 7.65
C MET A 337 3.20 -10.62 8.63
N ASN A 338 3.83 -11.42 9.51
CA ASN A 338 3.11 -12.16 10.55
C ASN A 338 2.51 -11.20 11.58
N PHE A 339 3.29 -10.20 11.98
CA PHE A 339 2.83 -9.12 12.85
C PHE A 339 1.76 -8.25 12.18
N ARG A 340 1.87 -7.97 10.88
CA ARG A 340 0.81 -7.30 10.08
C ARG A 340 -0.52 -8.07 10.15
N VAL A 341 -0.50 -9.38 9.90
CA VAL A 341 -1.69 -10.24 9.99
C VAL A 341 -2.24 -10.27 11.42
N HIS A 342 -1.40 -10.31 12.46
CA HIS A 342 -1.85 -10.22 13.85
C HIS A 342 -2.55 -8.88 14.15
N LEU A 343 -1.96 -7.75 13.74
CA LEU A 343 -2.55 -6.42 13.97
C LEU A 343 -3.85 -6.23 13.18
N GLN A 344 -3.93 -6.75 11.95
CA GLN A 344 -5.17 -6.78 11.17
C GLN A 344 -6.26 -7.56 11.93
N TYR A 345 -5.92 -8.75 12.46
CA TYR A 345 -6.85 -9.60 13.19
C TYR A 345 -7.28 -9.03 14.56
N ASP A 346 -6.45 -8.21 15.21
CA ASP A 346 -6.87 -7.40 16.37
C ASP A 346 -8.04 -6.46 15.99
N PHE A 347 -7.98 -5.80 14.83
CA PHE A 347 -9.07 -4.93 14.34
C PHE A 347 -10.27 -5.71 13.80
N THR A 348 -10.08 -6.88 13.16
CA THR A 348 -11.17 -7.80 12.79
C THR A 348 -11.99 -8.22 14.02
N LYS A 349 -11.35 -8.54 15.15
CA LYS A 349 -12.02 -8.83 16.42
C LYS A 349 -12.78 -7.65 17.04
N LEU A 350 -12.41 -6.42 16.67
CA LEU A 350 -13.15 -5.21 17.03
C LEU A 350 -14.24 -4.88 15.99
N ASN A 351 -14.59 -5.83 15.10
CA ASN A 351 -15.50 -5.68 13.96
C ASN A 351 -15.21 -4.41 13.14
N LEU A 352 -13.96 -4.20 12.74
CA LEU A 352 -13.62 -3.19 11.74
C LEU A 352 -14.22 -3.54 10.39
N ASP A 353 -14.05 -4.78 9.93
CA ASP A 353 -14.38 -5.19 8.56
C ASP A 353 -15.89 -5.07 8.26
N GLU A 354 -16.75 -5.43 9.21
CA GLU A 354 -18.20 -5.21 9.18
C GLU A 354 -18.58 -3.72 9.08
N HIS A 355 -17.81 -2.84 9.73
CA HIS A 355 -18.03 -1.39 9.69
C HIS A 355 -17.57 -0.80 8.36
N LEU A 356 -16.46 -1.28 7.79
CA LEU A 356 -16.00 -0.89 6.45
C LEU A 356 -16.97 -1.32 5.34
N GLU A 357 -17.56 -2.52 5.47
CA GLU A 357 -18.59 -3.01 4.54
C GLU A 357 -19.84 -2.11 4.52
N ARG A 358 -20.16 -1.42 5.63
CA ARG A 358 -21.15 -0.33 5.65
C ARG A 358 -20.60 0.96 5.04
N LEU A 359 -19.43 1.41 5.48
CA LEU A 359 -18.85 2.70 5.09
C LEU A 359 -18.38 2.79 3.63
N LYS A 360 -18.17 1.69 2.91
CA LYS A 360 -17.73 1.70 1.51
C LYS A 360 -18.67 2.45 0.54
N HIS A 361 -19.91 2.67 0.96
CA HIS A 361 -20.93 3.44 0.22
C HIS A 361 -20.99 4.93 0.65
N THR A 362 -19.98 5.45 1.36
CA THR A 362 -19.88 6.86 1.74
C THR A 362 -19.81 7.78 0.51
N GLU A 363 -20.48 8.93 0.57
CA GLU A 363 -20.39 9.98 -0.47
C GLU A 363 -19.07 10.78 -0.41
N SER A 364 -18.16 10.46 0.51
CA SER A 364 -16.91 11.22 0.71
C SER A 364 -15.71 10.55 0.05
N ASP A 365 -15.27 11.08 -1.11
CA ASP A 365 -14.04 10.67 -1.81
C ASP A 365 -12.84 10.50 -0.87
N ARG A 366 -12.66 11.43 0.06
CA ARG A 366 -11.53 11.44 1.03
C ARG A 366 -11.55 10.24 1.96
N LEU A 367 -12.74 9.81 2.40
CA LEU A 367 -12.91 8.65 3.26
C LEU A 367 -12.86 7.36 2.44
N GLN A 368 -13.52 7.33 1.28
CA GLN A 368 -13.51 6.20 0.37
C GLN A 368 -12.08 5.81 -0.05
N VAL A 369 -11.20 6.78 -0.33
CA VAL A 369 -9.77 6.53 -0.61
C VAL A 369 -9.04 5.89 0.58
N GLN A 370 -9.35 6.25 1.83
CA GLN A 370 -8.73 5.60 3.00
C GLN A 370 -9.29 4.19 3.24
N ILE A 371 -10.59 3.97 3.00
CA ILE A 371 -11.21 2.64 3.10
C ILE A 371 -10.64 1.71 2.03
N GLN A 372 -10.59 2.15 0.77
CA GLN A 372 -10.03 1.33 -0.32
C GLN A 372 -8.55 1.01 -0.07
N ALA A 373 -7.76 1.98 0.40
CA ALA A 373 -6.35 1.76 0.74
C ALA A 373 -6.13 0.74 1.88
N TYR A 374 -7.12 0.51 2.75
CA TYR A 374 -7.12 -0.60 3.71
C TYR A 374 -7.44 -1.92 3.00
N LEU A 375 -8.56 -1.97 2.27
CA LEU A 375 -9.06 -3.18 1.61
C LEU A 375 -8.06 -3.75 0.59
N ASP A 376 -7.38 -2.89 -0.18
CA ASP A 376 -6.29 -3.26 -1.10
C ASP A 376 -5.04 -3.83 -0.38
N ASN A 377 -4.98 -3.70 0.95
CA ASN A 377 -3.86 -4.11 1.81
C ASN A 377 -4.22 -5.21 2.84
N VAL A 378 -5.47 -5.69 2.84
CA VAL A 378 -5.92 -6.81 3.69
C VAL A 378 -5.25 -8.11 3.22
N PHE A 379 -4.66 -8.83 4.17
CA PHE A 379 -4.16 -10.19 3.96
C PHE A 379 -5.27 -11.21 4.21
N ASP A 380 -5.66 -11.96 3.17
CA ASP A 380 -6.37 -13.24 3.32
C ASP A 380 -5.36 -14.39 3.23
N VAL A 381 -5.09 -15.03 4.37
CA VAL A 381 -4.14 -16.16 4.45
C VAL A 381 -4.74 -17.43 3.84
N GLY A 382 -6.07 -17.56 3.78
CA GLY A 382 -6.74 -18.68 3.12
C GLY A 382 -6.57 -18.63 1.61
N THR A 383 -6.95 -17.51 0.99
CA THR A 383 -6.76 -17.31 -0.46
C THR A 383 -5.28 -17.43 -0.87
N LEU A 384 -4.36 -16.88 -0.09
CA LEU A 384 -2.92 -17.00 -0.36
C LEU A 384 -2.38 -18.44 -0.27
N LEU A 385 -3.03 -19.33 0.49
CA LEU A 385 -2.71 -20.77 0.51
C LEU A 385 -3.33 -21.49 -0.69
N GLU A 386 -4.59 -21.21 -1.02
CA GLU A 386 -5.27 -21.77 -2.21
C GLU A 386 -4.54 -21.39 -3.51
N ASP A 387 -4.06 -20.14 -3.63
CA ASP A 387 -3.21 -19.68 -4.73
C ASP A 387 -1.85 -20.41 -4.78
N ALA A 388 -1.25 -20.71 -3.62
CA ALA A 388 0.02 -21.43 -3.53
C ALA A 388 -0.11 -22.91 -3.91
N GLU A 389 -1.18 -23.57 -3.49
CA GLU A 389 -1.52 -24.95 -3.90
C GLU A 389 -1.83 -24.99 -5.41
N THR A 390 -2.66 -24.06 -5.91
CA THR A 390 -2.99 -23.93 -7.34
C THR A 390 -1.74 -23.70 -8.19
N LYS A 391 -0.83 -22.84 -7.74
CA LYS A 391 0.47 -22.61 -8.39
C LYS A 391 1.35 -23.86 -8.40
N THR A 392 1.30 -24.68 -7.35
CA THR A 392 2.09 -25.91 -7.26
C THR A 392 1.58 -26.95 -8.27
N ALA A 393 0.27 -27.20 -8.32
CA ALA A 393 -0.35 -28.08 -9.32
C ALA A 393 -0.15 -27.58 -10.76
N ALA A 394 -0.11 -26.26 -10.97
CA ALA A 394 0.23 -25.68 -12.28
C ALA A 394 1.70 -25.93 -12.69
N LEU A 395 2.64 -25.98 -11.74
CA LEU A 395 4.05 -26.30 -12.02
C LEU A 395 4.24 -27.79 -12.31
N GLU A 396 3.60 -28.69 -11.54
CA GLU A 396 3.57 -30.14 -11.83
C GLU A 396 3.05 -30.40 -13.25
N ARG A 397 2.00 -29.68 -13.66
CA ARG A 397 1.43 -29.79 -15.02
C ARG A 397 2.31 -29.17 -16.12
N VAL A 398 3.23 -28.27 -15.80
CA VAL A 398 4.26 -27.83 -16.76
C VAL A 398 5.31 -28.94 -16.92
N GLU A 399 5.74 -29.58 -15.83
CA GLU A 399 6.69 -30.69 -15.86
C GLU A 399 6.14 -31.90 -16.66
N GLU A 400 4.87 -32.27 -16.48
CA GLU A 400 4.16 -33.27 -17.31
C GLU A 400 4.21 -32.93 -18.82
N LEU A 401 4.06 -31.64 -19.16
CA LEU A 401 4.05 -31.19 -20.56
C LEU A 401 5.46 -31.13 -21.15
N GLU A 402 6.47 -30.82 -20.35
CA GLU A 402 7.89 -30.85 -20.76
C GLU A 402 8.37 -32.29 -21.00
N GLU A 403 8.03 -33.26 -20.13
CA GLU A 403 8.33 -34.68 -20.35
C GLU A 403 7.59 -35.23 -21.59
N SER A 404 6.32 -34.87 -21.76
CA SER A 404 5.53 -35.25 -22.93
C SER A 404 6.11 -34.68 -24.24
N LEU A 405 6.56 -33.41 -24.22
CA LEU A 405 7.21 -32.78 -25.36
C LEU A 405 8.57 -33.40 -25.67
N ALA A 406 9.37 -33.73 -24.67
CA ALA A 406 10.63 -34.46 -24.84
C ALA A 406 10.39 -35.84 -25.48
N THR A 407 9.41 -36.59 -24.97
CA THR A 407 9.00 -37.91 -25.49
C THR A 407 8.50 -37.84 -26.94
N MET A 408 7.76 -36.79 -27.30
CA MET A 408 7.33 -36.56 -28.69
C MET A 408 8.50 -36.17 -29.60
N SER A 409 9.47 -35.40 -29.09
CA SER A 409 10.68 -35.01 -29.83
C SER A 409 11.59 -36.21 -30.14
N GLU A 410 11.78 -37.11 -29.18
CA GLU A 410 12.52 -38.37 -29.37
C GLU A 410 11.86 -39.26 -30.43
N ARG A 411 10.54 -39.47 -30.34
CA ARG A 411 9.78 -40.25 -31.34
C ARG A 411 9.79 -39.61 -32.73
N LEU A 412 9.80 -38.29 -32.81
CA LEU A 412 9.89 -37.58 -34.09
C LEU A 412 11.26 -37.82 -34.73
N LEU A 413 12.35 -37.75 -33.94
CA LEU A 413 13.71 -38.05 -34.40
C LEU A 413 13.85 -39.52 -34.85
N ASP A 414 13.26 -40.48 -34.14
CA ASP A 414 13.21 -41.89 -34.55
C ASP A 414 12.51 -42.07 -35.91
N VAL A 415 11.35 -41.43 -36.11
CA VAL A 415 10.59 -41.49 -37.38
C VAL A 415 11.36 -40.80 -38.52
N GLU A 416 12.07 -39.70 -38.26
CA GLU A 416 12.97 -39.08 -39.24
C GLU A 416 14.13 -40.01 -39.62
N ASN A 417 14.72 -40.71 -38.65
CA ASN A 417 15.76 -41.71 -38.89
C ASN A 417 15.25 -42.92 -39.70
N GLU A 418 14.08 -43.48 -39.36
CA GLU A 418 13.46 -44.57 -40.13
C GLU A 418 13.13 -44.14 -41.57
N ALA A 419 12.58 -42.94 -41.75
CA ALA A 419 12.29 -42.38 -43.06
C ALA A 419 13.57 -42.20 -43.89
N MET A 420 14.65 -41.69 -43.29
CA MET A 420 15.95 -41.52 -43.94
C MET A 420 16.56 -42.87 -44.37
N LEU A 421 16.53 -43.89 -43.49
CA LEU A 421 16.95 -45.25 -43.83
C LEU A 421 16.11 -45.84 -44.98
N LYS A 422 14.80 -45.55 -44.99
CA LYS A 422 13.90 -46.02 -46.06
C LYS A 422 14.16 -45.35 -47.40
N ILE A 423 14.51 -44.06 -47.40
CA ILE A 423 14.95 -43.32 -48.61
C ILE A 423 16.22 -43.97 -49.16
N VAL A 424 17.26 -44.19 -48.34
CA VAL A 424 18.54 -44.79 -48.79
C VAL A 424 18.35 -46.19 -49.39
N GLU A 425 17.49 -47.04 -48.80
CA GLU A 425 17.19 -48.35 -49.37
C GLU A 425 16.40 -48.27 -50.68
N LEU A 426 15.48 -47.31 -50.82
CA LEU A 426 14.74 -47.08 -52.08
C LEU A 426 15.66 -46.52 -53.19
N GLU A 427 16.56 -45.60 -52.87
CA GLU A 427 17.58 -45.09 -53.81
C GLU A 427 18.50 -46.21 -54.31
N LYS A 428 18.94 -47.09 -53.40
CA LYS A 428 19.73 -48.29 -53.72
C LYS A 428 18.96 -49.27 -54.62
N GLN A 429 17.68 -49.51 -54.37
CA GLN A 429 16.82 -50.34 -55.22
C GLN A 429 16.58 -49.71 -56.60
N LEU A 430 16.43 -48.38 -56.67
CA LEU A 430 16.32 -47.62 -57.93
C LEU A 430 17.64 -47.68 -58.72
N MET A 431 18.80 -47.59 -58.05
CA MET A 431 20.10 -47.74 -58.71
C MET A 431 20.29 -49.16 -59.26
N GLN A 432 19.83 -50.19 -58.54
CA GLN A 432 19.93 -51.58 -58.97
C GLN A 432 19.00 -51.88 -60.17
N THR A 433 17.74 -51.45 -60.10
CA THR A 433 16.78 -51.66 -61.20
C THR A 433 17.13 -50.85 -62.45
N ASN A 434 17.76 -49.68 -62.34
CA ASN A 434 18.35 -48.98 -63.50
C ASN A 434 19.48 -49.80 -64.16
N LYS A 435 20.41 -50.38 -63.38
CA LYS A 435 21.47 -51.26 -63.93
C LYS A 435 20.90 -52.47 -64.65
N GLU A 436 19.82 -53.06 -64.13
CA GLU A 436 19.12 -54.18 -64.75
C GLU A 436 18.38 -53.75 -66.02
N LEU A 437 17.74 -52.58 -66.04
CA LEU A 437 17.15 -51.98 -67.23
C LEU A 437 18.18 -51.73 -68.34
N ASP A 438 19.34 -51.18 -67.99
CA ASP A 438 20.42 -50.93 -68.95
C ASP A 438 21.04 -52.23 -69.47
N HIS A 439 21.22 -53.24 -68.61
CA HIS A 439 21.62 -54.57 -69.06
C HIS A 439 20.59 -55.21 -70.01
N ILE A 440 19.30 -55.09 -69.71
CA ILE A 440 18.22 -55.57 -70.59
C ILE A 440 18.19 -54.78 -71.91
N ARG A 441 18.47 -53.47 -71.90
CA ARG A 441 18.62 -52.65 -73.12
C ARG A 441 19.78 -53.13 -74.00
N ASP A 442 20.93 -53.46 -73.41
CA ASP A 442 22.09 -54.00 -74.15
C ASP A 442 21.82 -55.40 -74.73
N VAL A 443 21.19 -56.29 -73.95
CA VAL A 443 20.78 -57.62 -74.40
C VAL A 443 19.71 -57.52 -75.49
N TYR A 444 18.77 -56.58 -75.37
CA TYR A 444 17.77 -56.32 -76.41
C TYR A 444 18.40 -55.74 -77.68
N ALA A 445 19.32 -54.78 -77.58
CA ALA A 445 20.00 -54.18 -78.73
C ALA A 445 20.83 -55.22 -79.50
N SER A 446 21.60 -56.04 -78.79
CA SER A 446 22.37 -57.15 -79.39
C SER A 446 21.47 -58.23 -80.00
N THR A 447 20.39 -58.63 -79.32
CA THR A 447 19.41 -59.59 -79.85
C THR A 447 18.65 -59.04 -81.05
N ASN A 448 18.29 -57.76 -81.06
CA ASN A 448 17.63 -57.15 -82.20
C ASN A 448 18.59 -57.06 -83.40
N SER A 449 19.88 -56.81 -83.18
CA SER A 449 20.92 -56.86 -84.22
C SER A 449 21.07 -58.27 -84.83
N THR A 450 21.10 -59.33 -84.02
CA THR A 450 21.12 -60.71 -84.54
C THR A 450 19.80 -61.08 -85.24
N VAL A 451 18.63 -60.68 -84.72
CA VAL A 451 17.33 -60.88 -85.37
C VAL A 451 17.22 -60.13 -86.69
N HIS A 452 17.72 -58.89 -86.80
CA HIS A 452 17.80 -58.16 -88.07
C HIS A 452 18.70 -58.87 -89.08
N THR A 453 19.83 -59.44 -88.62
CA THR A 453 20.76 -60.23 -89.44
C THR A 453 20.11 -61.53 -89.92
N LEU A 454 19.47 -62.30 -89.04
CA LEU A 454 18.71 -63.50 -89.41
C LEU A 454 17.56 -63.19 -90.38
N ARG A 455 16.77 -62.13 -90.11
CA ARG A 455 15.70 -61.65 -91.01
C ARG A 455 16.23 -61.18 -92.36
N ARG A 456 17.50 -60.77 -92.47
CA ARG A 456 18.16 -60.51 -93.75
C ARG A 456 18.46 -61.82 -94.48
N MET A 457 19.16 -62.76 -93.84
CA MET A 457 19.51 -64.06 -94.44
C MET A 457 18.26 -64.87 -94.85
N VAL A 458 17.18 -64.83 -94.07
CA VAL A 458 15.90 -65.48 -94.40
C VAL A 458 15.28 -64.84 -95.65
N ARG A 459 15.22 -63.50 -95.74
CA ARG A 459 14.72 -62.82 -96.95
C ARG A 459 15.59 -63.08 -98.18
N GLU A 460 16.90 -63.22 -98.00
CA GLU A 460 17.83 -63.62 -99.08
C GLU A 460 17.56 -65.07 -99.52
N LYS A 461 17.38 -66.02 -98.59
CA LYS A 461 17.00 -67.41 -98.92
C LYS A 461 15.58 -67.55 -99.50
N ASP A 462 14.58 -66.82 -99.01
CA ASP A 462 13.23 -66.82 -99.58
C ASP A 462 13.23 -66.30 -101.02
N GLN A 463 14.09 -65.33 -101.34
CA GLN A 463 14.29 -64.90 -102.72
C GLN A 463 14.96 -65.99 -103.57
N THR A 464 15.91 -66.75 -103.03
CA THR A 464 16.48 -67.93 -103.70
C THR A 464 15.43 -69.02 -103.94
N ILE A 465 14.64 -69.39 -102.93
CA ILE A 465 13.57 -70.40 -103.03
C ILE A 465 12.50 -69.94 -104.01
N ARG A 466 12.02 -68.69 -103.93
CA ARG A 466 11.05 -68.15 -104.89
C ARG A 466 11.59 -68.08 -106.32
N ARG A 467 12.90 -67.91 -106.54
CA ARG A 467 13.51 -68.08 -107.87
C ARG A 467 13.45 -69.54 -108.32
N GLN A 468 13.83 -70.49 -107.44
CA GLN A 468 13.80 -71.93 -107.73
C GLN A 468 12.37 -72.43 -108.05
N THR A 469 11.40 -72.22 -107.16
CA THR A 469 10.01 -72.66 -107.37
C THR A 469 9.34 -72.00 -108.58
N ARG A 470 9.74 -70.78 -108.95
CA ARG A 470 9.23 -70.13 -110.17
C ARG A 470 9.78 -70.77 -111.45
N LEU A 471 11.03 -71.25 -111.44
CA LEU A 471 11.59 -72.06 -112.53
C LEU A 471 10.91 -73.43 -112.61
N GLU A 472 10.68 -74.08 -111.47
CA GLU A 472 10.00 -75.38 -111.38
C GLU A 472 8.55 -75.30 -111.90
N ARG A 473 7.77 -74.30 -111.50
CA ARG A 473 6.37 -74.16 -111.95
C ARG A 473 6.26 -73.84 -113.44
N GLN A 474 7.19 -73.03 -113.98
CA GLN A 474 7.25 -72.73 -115.42
C GLN A 474 7.58 -73.96 -116.29
N ALA A 475 8.10 -75.05 -115.72
CA ALA A 475 8.35 -76.30 -116.42
C ALA A 475 7.11 -77.23 -116.49
N GLN A 476 6.07 -77.00 -115.68
CA GLN A 476 4.94 -77.92 -115.53
C GLN A 476 3.61 -77.42 -116.12
N GLU A 477 3.39 -76.11 -116.22
CA GLU A 477 2.10 -75.52 -116.68
C GLU A 477 1.90 -75.54 -118.22
N ALA A 478 2.34 -76.62 -118.88
CA ALA A 478 2.26 -76.80 -120.34
C ALA A 478 1.33 -77.96 -120.79
N GLN A 479 0.79 -78.76 -119.87
CA GLN A 479 -0.09 -79.89 -120.19
C GLN A 479 -1.31 -79.97 -119.25
N GLN A 480 -2.49 -79.72 -119.84
CA GLN A 480 -3.88 -80.17 -119.54
C GLN A 480 -4.32 -80.56 -118.10
N ALA A 481 -5.57 -80.35 -117.66
CA ALA A 481 -6.69 -79.48 -118.09
C ALA A 481 -7.90 -79.63 -117.11
N GLY A 482 -8.68 -78.56 -116.89
CA GLY A 482 -10.13 -78.61 -116.60
C GLY A 482 -10.65 -78.97 -115.19
N GLY A 483 -11.83 -78.45 -114.85
CA GLY A 483 -12.72 -78.96 -113.78
C GLY A 483 -12.95 -78.05 -112.56
N PRO A 484 -14.18 -77.56 -112.28
CA PRO A 484 -14.50 -76.71 -111.12
C PRO A 484 -15.41 -77.37 -110.05
N GLY A 485 -15.39 -76.84 -108.82
CA GLY A 485 -16.33 -77.19 -107.74
C GLY A 485 -16.16 -76.34 -106.46
N ALA A 486 -17.26 -76.05 -105.76
CA ALA A 486 -17.36 -75.27 -104.50
C ALA A 486 -17.84 -76.19 -103.33
N PRO A 487 -18.03 -75.79 -102.04
CA PRO A 487 -18.13 -74.42 -101.49
C PRO A 487 -17.53 -74.11 -100.08
N GLN A 488 -17.66 -72.82 -99.72
CA GLN A 488 -17.76 -72.08 -98.43
C GLN A 488 -18.20 -72.81 -97.12
N PRO A 489 -18.23 -72.14 -95.91
CA PRO A 489 -17.35 -71.13 -95.25
C PRO A 489 -17.22 -71.46 -93.71
N PRO A 490 -17.41 -70.54 -92.73
CA PRO A 490 -16.75 -69.27 -92.33
C PRO A 490 -15.85 -69.49 -91.07
N ARG A 491 -15.34 -68.54 -90.24
CA ARG A 491 -15.53 -67.09 -89.96
C ARG A 491 -14.19 -66.37 -89.74
N GLY A 492 -14.21 -65.04 -89.87
CA GLY A 492 -13.18 -64.12 -89.37
C GLY A 492 -13.73 -63.21 -88.25
N GLU A 493 -13.32 -61.94 -88.25
CA GLU A 493 -13.64 -60.88 -87.26
C GLU A 493 -12.97 -61.10 -85.89
N GLY A 494 -12.05 -60.25 -85.39
CA GLY A 494 -11.32 -59.16 -86.05
C GLY A 494 -12.03 -57.80 -86.12
N ASP A 495 -11.60 -56.86 -85.28
CA ASP A 495 -11.61 -55.42 -85.58
C ASP A 495 -10.45 -54.73 -84.82
N GLY A 496 -10.04 -53.53 -85.25
CA GLY A 496 -8.98 -52.78 -84.58
C GLY A 496 -8.63 -51.42 -85.19
N GLY A 497 -8.84 -50.35 -84.40
CA GLY A 497 -8.37 -48.99 -84.67
C GLY A 497 -9.25 -48.18 -85.64
N VAL A 498 -8.86 -46.98 -86.07
CA VAL A 498 -7.61 -46.23 -85.81
C VAL A 498 -7.91 -44.72 -85.73
N GLY A 499 -7.24 -44.01 -84.81
CA GLY A 499 -6.84 -42.61 -85.00
C GLY A 499 -7.87 -41.50 -84.67
N GLU A 500 -7.47 -40.22 -84.66
CA GLU A 500 -6.11 -39.66 -84.70
C GLU A 500 -6.10 -38.17 -84.27
N SER A 501 -4.93 -37.62 -83.91
CA SER A 501 -4.60 -36.18 -83.85
C SER A 501 -5.29 -35.29 -82.77
N ALA A 502 -4.67 -34.22 -82.23
CA ALA A 502 -3.25 -33.81 -82.19
C ALA A 502 -3.01 -32.62 -81.21
N SER A 503 -1.83 -32.59 -80.54
CA SER A 503 -1.03 -31.39 -80.15
C SER A 503 -1.62 -30.31 -79.19
N PRO A 504 -0.82 -29.34 -78.68
CA PRO A 504 0.51 -29.48 -78.02
C PRO A 504 0.63 -28.69 -76.66
N SER A 505 1.83 -28.74 -76.05
CA SER A 505 2.33 -28.06 -74.81
C SER A 505 2.43 -26.51 -74.90
N PRO A 506 3.01 -25.71 -73.95
CA PRO A 506 3.78 -25.95 -72.68
C PRO A 506 3.21 -25.10 -71.49
N PRO A 507 3.91 -24.48 -70.47
CA PRO A 507 5.31 -24.47 -69.99
C PRO A 507 5.47 -24.68 -68.43
N PRO A 508 6.17 -23.89 -67.53
CA PRO A 508 6.96 -24.49 -66.42
C PRO A 508 6.87 -23.87 -64.99
N CYS A 509 7.72 -24.34 -64.06
CA CYS A 509 8.13 -23.70 -62.77
C CYS A 509 9.58 -23.14 -62.91
N PRO A 510 10.11 -22.18 -62.08
CA PRO A 510 10.23 -22.30 -60.61
C PRO A 510 10.19 -21.00 -59.74
N ASN A 511 10.20 -21.21 -58.41
CA ASN A 511 10.65 -20.37 -57.26
C ASN A 511 10.80 -18.83 -57.37
N LEU A 512 10.24 -18.09 -56.39
CA LEU A 512 10.98 -17.58 -55.20
C LEU A 512 10.12 -16.70 -54.25
N SER A 513 10.12 -17.04 -52.95
CA SER A 513 10.05 -16.10 -51.79
C SER A 513 8.77 -15.24 -51.60
N PRO A 514 8.64 -14.47 -50.48
CA PRO A 514 8.71 -14.95 -49.09
C PRO A 514 7.62 -14.34 -48.15
N ARG A 515 7.67 -14.77 -46.89
CA ARG A 515 7.14 -14.13 -45.65
C ARG A 515 5.71 -14.49 -45.25
#